data_AF-A0A2V2BZ15-F1
#
_entry.id   AF-A0A2V2BZ15-F1
#
_cell.length_a   1.000
_cell.length_b   1.000
_cell.length_c   1.000
_cell.angle_alpha   90.00
_cell.angle_beta   90.00
_cell.angle_gamma   90.00
#
_symmetry.space_group_name_H-M   'P 1'
#
loop_
_entity.id
_entity.type
_entity.pdbx_description
1 polymer ?
#
loop_
_entity_poly.entity_id
_entity_poly.type
_entity_poly.pdbx_seq_one_letter_code
_entity_poly.pdbx_strand_id
1 'polypeptide(L)'
;MKAGELFDLPTSLERFSEFFTPDMSPWEWVGNIKNALASVDFSSLDSKSDIPDGVTVRGDVYIHPSAKLPAYAEINGPAWIGANVEMRIGCFIRGSVIIGEGCVVGNSCEYKNSLLLEKVQTPHYNYVGDSVLGNRAHLGAGVICANLRLDKGNVMVTLPEGRVNSNMRKLGAMLADDAEAGCNAVLQPGSILMKRSIVLSCMAFKGYLEENTMVGEKLQLKKMPRFGF
;
A
#
# COMPACT_ATOMS: atom_id res chain seq x y z
N MET A 1 -1.06 -5.19 -19.76
CA MET A 1 -1.39 -5.58 -18.38
C MET A 1 -2.62 -4.84 -17.87
N LYS A 2 -3.58 -5.58 -17.33
CA LYS A 2 -4.84 -5.11 -16.75
C LYS A 2 -4.83 -5.25 -15.22
N ALA A 3 -5.59 -4.41 -14.52
CA ALA A 3 -5.71 -4.41 -13.07
C ALA A 3 -6.31 -5.72 -12.54
N GLY A 4 -7.28 -6.31 -13.26
CA GLY A 4 -7.88 -7.60 -12.90
C GLY A 4 -6.91 -8.79 -12.94
N GLU A 5 -5.71 -8.63 -13.52
CA GLU A 5 -4.65 -9.64 -13.43
C GLU A 5 -3.95 -9.62 -12.06
N LEU A 6 -4.01 -8.49 -11.35
CA LEU A 6 -3.35 -8.30 -10.05
C LEU A 6 -4.35 -8.35 -8.88
N PHE A 7 -5.51 -7.72 -9.05
CA PHE A 7 -6.39 -7.34 -7.96
C PHE A 7 -7.80 -7.89 -8.16
N ASP A 8 -8.31 -8.56 -7.13
CA ASP A 8 -9.72 -8.91 -7.05
C ASP A 8 -10.41 -7.88 -6.12
N LEU A 9 -11.18 -6.91 -6.66
CA LEU A 9 -11.79 -5.88 -5.81
C LEU A 9 -12.79 -6.54 -4.83
N PRO A 10 -12.58 -6.43 -3.51
CA PRO A 10 -13.39 -7.14 -2.55
C PRO A 10 -14.76 -6.47 -2.34
N THR A 11 -15.75 -7.25 -1.90
CA THR A 11 -17.12 -6.76 -1.64
C THR A 11 -17.16 -5.61 -0.63
N SER A 12 -16.28 -5.60 0.38
CA SER A 12 -16.21 -4.48 1.34
C SER A 12 -15.86 -3.13 0.71
N LEU A 13 -15.34 -3.12 -0.53
CA LEU A 13 -14.98 -1.95 -1.31
C LEU A 13 -15.81 -1.78 -2.59
N GLU A 14 -16.90 -2.55 -2.75
CA GLU A 14 -17.75 -2.55 -3.95
C GLU A 14 -18.32 -1.15 -4.29
N ARG A 15 -18.52 -0.31 -3.27
CA ARG A 15 -18.94 1.09 -3.44
C ARG A 15 -17.98 1.94 -4.30
N PHE A 16 -16.75 1.49 -4.47
CA PHE A 16 -15.74 2.15 -5.29
C PHE A 16 -15.50 1.44 -6.63
N SER A 17 -16.30 0.42 -6.98
CA SER A 17 -16.10 -0.43 -8.17
C SER A 17 -16.02 0.35 -9.48
N GLU A 18 -16.79 1.43 -9.63
CA GLU A 18 -16.76 2.29 -10.83
C GLU A 18 -15.38 2.97 -11.06
N PHE A 19 -14.59 3.14 -10.00
CA PHE A 19 -13.26 3.77 -10.05
C PHE A 19 -12.12 2.76 -10.21
N PHE A 20 -12.38 1.49 -9.92
CA PHE A 20 -11.41 0.41 -9.85
C PHE A 20 -11.85 -0.76 -10.74
N THR A 21 -11.99 -0.49 -12.04
CA THR A 21 -12.43 -1.52 -12.99
C THR A 21 -11.27 -2.42 -13.41
N PRO A 22 -11.52 -3.72 -13.69
CA PRO A 22 -10.46 -4.69 -13.97
C PRO A 22 -9.74 -4.44 -15.30
N ASP A 23 -10.37 -3.75 -16.26
CA ASP A 23 -9.78 -3.48 -17.58
C ASP A 23 -8.80 -2.31 -17.61
N MET A 24 -8.77 -1.48 -16.57
CA MET A 24 -7.79 -0.39 -16.42
C MET A 24 -6.38 -0.95 -16.22
N SER A 25 -5.37 -0.11 -16.44
CA SER A 25 -4.01 -0.40 -16.00
C SER A 25 -3.91 -0.35 -14.48
N PRO A 26 -3.07 -1.17 -13.82
CA PRO A 26 -2.96 -1.18 -12.35
C PRO A 26 -2.62 0.18 -11.72
N TRP A 27 -1.83 1.03 -12.40
CA TRP A 27 -1.47 2.36 -11.89
C TRP A 27 -2.58 3.40 -12.06
N GLU A 28 -3.55 3.18 -12.94
CA GLU A 28 -4.71 4.06 -13.07
C GLU A 28 -5.60 3.98 -11.83
N TRP A 29 -5.65 2.83 -11.16
CA TRP A 29 -6.30 2.70 -9.85
C TRP A 29 -5.71 3.67 -8.82
N VAL A 30 -4.37 3.85 -8.78
CA VAL A 30 -3.72 4.85 -7.90
C VAL A 30 -4.19 6.27 -8.24
N GLY A 31 -4.30 6.59 -9.52
CA GLY A 31 -4.80 7.89 -9.99
C GLY A 31 -6.25 8.16 -9.59
N ASN A 32 -7.06 7.09 -9.47
CA ASN A 32 -8.48 7.17 -9.18
C ASN A 32 -8.83 7.22 -7.69
N ILE A 33 -7.91 6.93 -6.76
CA ILE A 33 -8.20 6.89 -5.31
C ILE A 33 -8.85 8.19 -4.82
N LYS A 34 -8.32 9.33 -5.24
CA LYS A 34 -8.86 10.64 -4.86
C LYS A 34 -10.30 10.82 -5.39
N ASN A 35 -10.56 10.43 -6.62
CA ASN A 35 -11.89 10.56 -7.24
C ASN A 35 -12.89 9.61 -6.58
N ALA A 36 -12.45 8.39 -6.23
CA ALA A 36 -13.24 7.42 -5.50
C ALA A 36 -13.65 7.92 -4.11
N LEU A 37 -12.77 8.63 -3.41
CA LEU A 37 -13.12 9.26 -2.12
C LEU A 37 -13.96 10.53 -2.29
N ALA A 38 -13.78 11.27 -3.37
CA ALA A 38 -14.58 12.48 -3.66
C ALA A 38 -16.05 12.17 -3.99
N SER A 39 -16.38 10.93 -4.39
CA SER A 39 -17.76 10.51 -4.62
C SER A 39 -18.52 10.16 -3.34
N VAL A 40 -17.87 10.23 -2.18
CA VAL A 40 -18.43 9.86 -0.88
C VAL A 40 -19.02 11.09 -0.20
N ASP A 41 -20.29 11.02 0.17
CA ASP A 41 -20.87 11.96 1.13
C ASP A 41 -20.54 11.49 2.56
N PHE A 42 -19.39 11.92 3.08
CA PHE A 42 -18.94 11.57 4.42
C PHE A 42 -19.87 12.06 5.53
N SER A 43 -20.62 13.14 5.29
CA SER A 43 -21.53 13.70 6.30
C SER A 43 -22.74 12.81 6.56
N SER A 44 -23.06 11.91 5.62
CA SER A 44 -24.18 10.97 5.71
C SER A 44 -23.84 9.66 6.42
N LEU A 45 -22.57 9.40 6.72
CA LEU A 45 -22.09 8.11 7.25
C LEU A 45 -22.01 8.10 8.77
N ASP A 46 -22.41 6.98 9.37
CA ASP A 46 -22.19 6.73 10.80
C ASP A 46 -20.74 6.25 11.02
N SER A 47 -19.87 7.21 11.25
CA SER A 47 -18.44 6.99 11.52
C SER A 47 -18.20 6.72 13.00
N LYS A 48 -17.13 5.99 13.32
CA LYS A 48 -16.71 5.68 14.69
C LYS A 48 -16.66 6.95 15.56
N SER A 49 -17.41 6.95 16.66
CA SER A 49 -17.55 8.10 17.57
C SER A 49 -16.63 8.02 18.79
N ASP A 50 -16.26 6.81 19.21
CA ASP A 50 -15.35 6.52 20.32
C ASP A 50 -13.88 6.57 19.87
N ILE A 51 -13.41 7.77 19.53
CA ILE A 51 -12.01 8.01 19.14
C ILE A 51 -11.12 8.08 20.40
N PRO A 52 -10.08 7.23 20.54
CA PRO A 52 -9.19 7.26 21.69
C PRO A 52 -8.37 8.54 21.81
N ASP A 53 -7.97 8.89 23.04
CA ASP A 53 -7.09 10.02 23.30
C ASP A 53 -5.78 9.93 22.51
N GLY A 54 -5.35 11.07 21.97
CA GLY A 54 -4.16 11.19 21.14
C GLY A 54 -4.36 10.82 19.68
N VAL A 55 -5.51 10.26 19.28
CA VAL A 55 -5.84 10.09 17.86
C VAL A 55 -6.39 11.41 17.32
N THR A 56 -5.72 11.97 16.32
CA THR A 56 -6.15 13.18 15.63
C THR A 56 -6.79 12.81 14.29
N VAL A 57 -8.02 13.27 14.06
CA VAL A 57 -8.73 13.11 12.79
C VAL A 57 -9.02 14.48 12.19
N ARG A 58 -8.67 14.70 10.92
CA ARG A 58 -8.89 15.97 10.21
C ARG A 58 -9.43 15.71 8.81
N GLY A 59 -10.35 16.56 8.36
CA GLY A 59 -10.97 16.46 7.03
C GLY A 59 -11.96 15.30 6.94
N ASP A 60 -12.30 14.93 5.71
CA ASP A 60 -13.34 13.93 5.43
C ASP A 60 -12.84 12.51 5.71
N VAL A 61 -13.22 11.95 6.85
CA VAL A 61 -12.74 10.63 7.27
C VAL A 61 -13.91 9.76 7.72
N TYR A 62 -14.04 8.61 7.06
CA TYR A 62 -14.90 7.54 7.53
C TYR A 62 -14.05 6.48 8.23
N ILE A 63 -14.45 6.12 9.45
CA ILE A 63 -13.88 5.02 10.22
C ILE A 63 -15.01 4.08 10.58
N HIS A 64 -14.94 2.84 10.12
CA HIS A 64 -15.95 1.85 10.48
C HIS A 64 -16.01 1.66 12.01
N PRO A 65 -17.20 1.55 12.64
CA PRO A 65 -17.33 1.43 14.09
C PRO A 65 -16.50 0.29 14.72
N SER A 66 -16.33 -0.81 13.98
CA SER A 66 -15.56 -1.99 14.44
C SER A 66 -14.04 -1.86 14.29
N ALA A 67 -13.53 -0.79 13.69
CA ALA A 67 -12.09 -0.56 13.59
C ALA A 67 -11.47 -0.32 14.98
N LYS A 68 -10.30 -0.90 15.20
CA LYS A 68 -9.53 -0.78 16.44
C LYS A 68 -8.48 0.31 16.25
N LEU A 69 -8.61 1.39 17.02
CA LEU A 69 -7.69 2.51 16.99
C LEU A 69 -6.73 2.44 18.20
N PRO A 70 -5.46 2.86 18.03
CA PRO A 70 -4.49 2.90 19.11
C PRO A 70 -4.64 4.17 19.96
N ALA A 71 -3.85 4.31 21.02
CA ALA A 71 -3.50 5.64 21.52
C ALA A 71 -2.44 6.24 20.56
N TYR A 72 -2.60 7.51 20.19
CA TYR A 72 -1.68 8.28 19.33
C TYR A 72 -1.58 7.82 17.87
N ALA A 73 -2.36 8.45 16.99
CA ALA A 73 -2.28 8.35 15.53
C ALA A 73 -2.74 9.65 14.88
N GLU A 74 -2.38 9.91 13.62
CA GLU A 74 -2.87 11.06 12.87
C GLU A 74 -3.49 10.63 11.54
N ILE A 75 -4.74 11.04 11.32
CA ILE A 75 -5.53 10.69 10.13
C ILE A 75 -5.98 11.99 9.47
N ASN A 76 -5.32 12.33 8.38
CA ASN A 76 -5.62 13.51 7.57
C ASN A 76 -6.31 13.06 6.27
N GLY A 77 -7.61 13.32 6.18
CA GLY A 77 -8.45 12.91 5.06
C GLY A 77 -8.20 13.66 3.74
N PRO A 78 -8.86 13.23 2.65
CA PRO A 78 -9.93 12.24 2.67
C PRO A 78 -9.46 10.80 2.93
N ALA A 79 -10.17 10.05 3.76
CA ALA A 79 -9.80 8.65 4.06
C ALA A 79 -11.01 7.74 4.36
N TRP A 80 -10.90 6.49 3.93
CA TRP A 80 -11.84 5.41 4.24
C TRP A 80 -11.13 4.31 5.02
N ILE A 81 -11.57 4.02 6.24
CA ILE A 81 -11.05 2.95 7.09
C ILE A 81 -12.15 1.91 7.29
N GLY A 82 -11.99 0.75 6.64
CA GLY A 82 -12.98 -0.31 6.60
C GLY A 82 -13.18 -1.06 7.93
N ALA A 83 -14.09 -2.02 7.90
CA ALA A 83 -14.41 -2.85 9.05
C ALA A 83 -13.19 -3.61 9.57
N ASN A 84 -13.12 -3.84 10.88
CA ASN A 84 -12.16 -4.74 11.51
C ASN A 84 -10.68 -4.39 11.26
N VAL A 85 -10.40 -3.17 10.78
CA VAL A 85 -9.03 -2.66 10.64
C VAL A 85 -8.40 -2.54 12.03
N GLU A 86 -7.16 -3.03 12.17
CA GLU A 86 -6.33 -2.82 13.33
C GLU A 86 -5.30 -1.72 13.01
N MET A 87 -5.47 -0.56 13.62
CA MET A 87 -4.49 0.52 13.57
C MET A 87 -3.60 0.47 14.81
N ARG A 88 -2.29 0.67 14.61
CA ARG A 88 -1.30 0.68 15.69
C ARG A 88 -0.68 2.06 15.89
N ILE A 89 -0.07 2.24 17.06
CA ILE A 89 0.47 3.52 17.54
C ILE A 89 1.44 4.17 16.53
N GLY A 90 1.30 5.48 16.33
CA GLY A 90 2.12 6.26 15.42
C GLY A 90 1.77 6.11 13.94
N CYS A 91 0.66 5.44 13.61
CA CYS A 91 0.14 5.41 12.24
C CYS A 91 -0.17 6.83 11.76
N PHE A 92 0.29 7.15 10.54
CA PHE A 92 0.06 8.43 9.90
C PHE A 92 -0.59 8.23 8.53
N ILE A 93 -1.83 8.69 8.39
CA ILE A 93 -2.59 8.65 7.15
C ILE A 93 -2.71 10.06 6.60
N ARG A 94 -2.42 10.24 5.30
CA ARG A 94 -2.57 11.54 4.63
C ARG A 94 -2.88 11.44 3.15
N GLY A 95 -3.37 12.54 2.56
CA GLY A 95 -3.73 12.58 1.16
C GLY A 95 -5.04 11.83 0.95
N SER A 96 -5.07 10.81 0.08
CA SER A 96 -6.28 10.04 -0.22
C SER A 96 -6.04 8.56 0.06
N VAL A 97 -6.58 8.01 1.13
CA VAL A 97 -6.27 6.61 1.52
C VAL A 97 -7.55 5.80 1.70
N ILE A 98 -7.60 4.62 1.08
CA ILE A 98 -8.67 3.63 1.26
C ILE A 98 -8.04 2.38 1.86
N ILE A 99 -8.56 1.94 3.00
CA ILE A 99 -8.13 0.74 3.72
C ILE A 99 -9.31 -0.22 3.78
N GLY A 100 -9.17 -1.37 3.13
CA GLY A 100 -10.15 -2.44 3.10
C GLY A 100 -10.29 -3.16 4.43
N GLU A 101 -11.31 -4.02 4.51
CA GLU A 101 -11.64 -4.74 5.73
C GLU A 101 -10.48 -5.62 6.24
N GLY A 102 -10.30 -5.63 7.58
CA GLY A 102 -9.38 -6.55 8.26
C GLY A 102 -7.89 -6.23 8.06
N CYS A 103 -7.55 -5.06 7.50
CA CYS A 103 -6.16 -4.66 7.37
C CYS A 103 -5.48 -4.39 8.71
N VAL A 104 -4.17 -4.62 8.76
CA VAL A 104 -3.30 -4.15 9.85
C VAL A 104 -2.47 -2.97 9.33
N VAL A 105 -2.73 -1.79 9.87
CA VAL A 105 -1.95 -0.57 9.60
C VAL A 105 -1.10 -0.22 10.81
N GLY A 106 0.19 -0.44 10.64
CA GLY A 106 1.11 -0.79 11.71
C GLY A 106 1.73 0.36 12.48
N ASN A 107 2.62 -0.03 13.41
CA ASN A 107 3.32 0.92 14.26
C ASN A 107 4.25 1.80 13.42
N SER A 108 4.10 3.12 13.58
CA SER A 108 4.93 4.12 12.89
C SER A 108 4.95 3.92 11.36
N CYS A 109 3.83 3.48 10.80
CA CYS A 109 3.64 3.38 9.36
C CYS A 109 3.03 4.67 8.80
N GLU A 110 3.43 5.07 7.60
CA GLU A 110 2.86 6.19 6.87
C GLU A 110 2.18 5.70 5.58
N TYR A 111 0.94 6.12 5.37
CA TYR A 111 0.15 5.84 4.17
C TYR A 111 -0.22 7.15 3.49
N LYS A 112 0.07 7.22 2.20
CA LYS A 112 -0.20 8.41 1.41
C LYS A 112 -0.69 8.04 0.02
N ASN A 113 -1.87 8.54 -0.35
CA ASN A 113 -2.46 8.31 -1.68
C ASN A 113 -2.47 6.81 -2.07
N SER A 114 -2.97 5.93 -1.20
CA SER A 114 -2.80 4.47 -1.38
C SER A 114 -4.10 3.71 -1.13
N LEU A 115 -4.25 2.59 -1.85
CA LEU A 115 -5.36 1.66 -1.75
C LEU A 115 -4.84 0.35 -1.16
N LEU A 116 -5.35 -0.03 0.00
CA LEU A 116 -5.14 -1.33 0.60
C LEU A 116 -6.46 -2.09 0.45
N LEU A 117 -6.44 -3.25 -0.21
CA LEU A 117 -7.60 -4.13 -0.30
C LEU A 117 -7.80 -4.89 1.03
N GLU A 118 -8.44 -6.06 1.04
CA GLU A 118 -8.74 -6.74 2.31
C GLU A 118 -7.53 -7.43 2.92
N LYS A 119 -7.47 -7.42 4.25
CA LYS A 119 -6.52 -8.20 5.06
C LYS A 119 -5.04 -7.93 4.73
N VAL A 120 -4.74 -6.75 4.18
CA VAL A 120 -3.36 -6.30 3.97
C VAL A 120 -2.67 -6.11 5.31
N GLN A 121 -1.42 -6.53 5.41
CA GLN A 121 -0.62 -6.38 6.63
C GLN A 121 0.62 -5.53 6.36
N THR A 122 0.70 -4.40 7.07
CA THR A 122 1.83 -3.47 7.02
C THR A 122 2.19 -3.08 8.46
N PRO A 123 2.76 -4.02 9.24
CA PRO A 123 2.67 -4.01 10.69
C PRO A 123 3.69 -3.10 11.37
N HIS A 124 4.81 -2.74 10.73
CA HIS A 124 5.94 -2.05 11.38
C HIS A 124 6.76 -1.18 10.42
N TYR A 125 6.85 0.13 10.69
CA TYR A 125 7.77 1.06 10.05
C TYR A 125 7.71 1.08 8.51
N ASN A 126 6.52 0.88 7.95
CA ASN A 126 6.31 0.89 6.51
C ASN A 126 6.01 2.30 6.00
N TYR A 127 6.49 2.63 4.80
CA TYR A 127 5.99 3.78 4.04
C TYR A 127 5.31 3.27 2.77
N VAL A 128 4.03 3.59 2.62
CA VAL A 128 3.19 3.19 1.48
C VAL A 128 2.68 4.44 0.79
N GLY A 129 3.39 4.88 -0.26
CA GLY A 129 3.06 6.07 -1.03
C GLY A 129 2.60 5.74 -2.45
N ASP A 130 1.49 6.30 -2.90
CA ASP A 130 0.99 6.21 -4.28
C ASP A 130 0.94 4.75 -4.80
N SER A 131 0.41 3.83 -3.99
CA SER A 131 0.52 2.38 -4.18
C SER A 131 -0.84 1.67 -4.09
N VAL A 132 -0.92 0.47 -4.67
CA VAL A 132 -2.03 -0.49 -4.45
C VAL A 132 -1.48 -1.76 -3.83
N LEU A 133 -2.02 -2.16 -2.67
CA LEU A 133 -1.73 -3.44 -2.02
C LEU A 133 -2.96 -4.33 -2.12
N GLY A 134 -2.83 -5.44 -2.83
CA GLY A 134 -3.86 -6.43 -3.10
C GLY A 134 -4.29 -7.21 -1.87
N ASN A 135 -5.32 -8.04 -2.01
CA ASN A 135 -5.88 -8.80 -0.89
C ASN A 135 -4.80 -9.67 -0.25
N ARG A 136 -4.71 -9.64 1.08
CA ARG A 136 -3.74 -10.41 1.88
C ARG A 136 -2.27 -10.13 1.54
N ALA A 137 -1.98 -9.02 0.83
CA ALA A 137 -0.60 -8.60 0.63
C ALA A 137 0.08 -8.28 1.97
N HIS A 138 1.36 -8.59 2.08
CA HIS A 138 2.12 -8.41 3.32
C HIS A 138 3.44 -7.69 3.08
N LEU A 139 3.68 -6.62 3.86
CA LEU A 139 4.96 -5.93 3.90
C LEU A 139 5.66 -6.24 5.23
N GLY A 140 6.86 -6.81 5.16
CA GLY A 140 7.73 -6.96 6.32
C GLY A 140 8.11 -5.63 6.95
N ALA A 141 8.68 -5.68 8.15
CA ALA A 141 9.07 -4.48 8.88
C ALA A 141 10.06 -3.64 8.05
N GLY A 142 9.83 -2.33 7.98
CA GLY A 142 10.74 -1.40 7.29
C GLY A 142 10.66 -1.42 5.76
N VAL A 143 9.66 -2.09 5.16
CA VAL A 143 9.48 -2.03 3.69
C VAL A 143 9.02 -0.64 3.27
N ILE A 144 9.67 -0.11 2.23
CA ILE A 144 9.40 1.21 1.66
C ILE A 144 8.90 1.07 0.22
N CYS A 145 7.68 1.53 -0.05
CA CYS A 145 7.17 1.74 -1.40
C CYS A 145 7.58 3.16 -1.87
N ALA A 146 8.75 3.25 -2.50
CA ALA A 146 9.25 4.52 -3.02
C ALA A 146 8.39 4.97 -4.22
N ASN A 147 7.99 6.24 -4.23
CA ASN A 147 6.99 6.74 -5.18
C ASN A 147 7.47 7.88 -6.09
N LEU A 148 8.73 8.31 -6.00
CA LEU A 148 9.26 9.41 -6.80
C LEU A 148 10.59 9.01 -7.43
N ARG A 149 10.72 9.21 -8.74
CA ARG A 149 12.00 9.04 -9.43
C ARG A 149 12.98 10.14 -9.04
N LEU A 150 14.27 9.79 -9.00
CA LEU A 150 15.34 10.75 -8.70
C LEU A 150 15.44 11.88 -9.73
N ASP A 151 15.15 11.59 -11.00
CA ASP A 151 15.10 12.58 -12.09
C ASP A 151 13.78 13.38 -12.13
N LYS A 152 12.83 13.08 -11.23
CA LYS A 152 11.51 13.75 -11.08
C LYS A 152 10.60 13.66 -12.32
N GLY A 153 10.94 12.81 -13.29
CA GLY A 153 10.12 12.53 -14.47
C GLY A 153 8.95 11.58 -14.14
N ASN A 154 8.16 11.25 -15.17
CA ASN A 154 7.08 10.28 -15.02
C ASN A 154 7.62 8.87 -14.70
N VAL A 155 6.90 8.15 -13.85
CA VAL A 155 7.24 6.77 -13.49
C VAL A 155 7.03 5.86 -14.70
N MET A 156 8.07 5.08 -14.99
CA MET A 156 8.08 4.13 -16.10
C MET A 156 7.88 2.74 -15.51
N VAL A 157 6.81 2.08 -15.91
CA VAL A 157 6.50 0.70 -15.51
C VAL A 157 7.22 -0.25 -16.47
N THR A 158 7.88 -1.26 -15.93
CA THR A 158 8.57 -2.29 -16.73
C THR A 158 7.74 -3.55 -16.68
N LEU A 159 7.27 -3.99 -17.85
CA LEU A 159 6.45 -5.18 -18.07
C LEU A 159 7.25 -6.19 -18.92
N PRO A 160 6.83 -7.47 -18.96
CA PRO A 160 7.45 -8.46 -19.85
C PRO A 160 7.51 -8.03 -21.32
N GLU A 161 6.48 -7.33 -21.80
CA GLU A 161 6.35 -6.82 -23.16
C GLU A 161 7.13 -5.53 -23.43
N GLY A 162 7.68 -4.90 -22.39
CA GLY A 162 8.46 -3.66 -22.52
C GLY A 162 8.12 -2.61 -21.47
N ARG A 163 8.55 -1.37 -21.72
CA ARG A 163 8.38 -0.26 -20.77
C ARG A 163 7.23 0.65 -21.18
N VAL A 164 6.36 0.95 -20.23
CA VAL A 164 5.20 1.82 -20.40
C VAL A 164 5.35 3.07 -19.54
N ASN A 165 4.99 4.23 -20.07
CA ASN A 165 4.91 5.46 -19.30
C ASN A 165 3.57 5.48 -18.55
N SER A 166 3.61 5.53 -17.21
CA SER A 166 2.38 5.60 -16.40
C SER A 166 1.66 6.94 -16.52
N ASN A 167 2.33 7.97 -17.08
CA ASN A 167 1.92 9.37 -17.03
C ASN A 167 1.80 9.96 -15.62
N MET A 168 2.31 9.26 -14.60
CA MET A 168 2.27 9.70 -13.21
C MET A 168 3.64 10.17 -12.75
N ARG A 169 3.72 11.38 -12.20
CA ARG A 169 4.95 11.89 -11.58
C ARG A 169 5.29 11.15 -10.28
N LYS A 170 4.27 10.70 -9.55
CA LYS A 170 4.41 9.86 -8.37
C LYS A 170 3.61 8.58 -8.54
N LEU A 171 4.28 7.45 -8.38
CA LEU A 171 3.70 6.11 -8.42
C LEU A 171 4.64 5.19 -7.65
N GLY A 172 4.11 4.51 -6.63
CA GLY A 172 4.81 3.56 -5.78
C GLY A 172 4.79 2.16 -6.37
N ALA A 173 4.36 1.18 -5.58
CA ALA A 173 4.34 -0.23 -5.95
C ALA A 173 2.91 -0.73 -6.12
N MET A 174 2.75 -1.72 -7.01
CA MET A 174 1.51 -2.47 -7.21
C MET A 174 1.77 -3.91 -6.79
N LEU A 175 1.27 -4.28 -5.61
CA LEU A 175 1.38 -5.64 -5.07
C LEU A 175 0.05 -6.34 -5.30
N ALA A 176 0.04 -7.34 -6.15
CA ALA A 176 -1.14 -8.17 -6.40
C ALA A 176 -1.58 -8.94 -5.15
N ASP A 177 -2.70 -9.63 -5.27
CA ASP A 177 -3.23 -10.47 -4.21
C ASP A 177 -2.21 -11.53 -3.75
N ASP A 178 -2.08 -11.69 -2.43
CA ASP A 178 -1.12 -12.59 -1.76
C ASP A 178 0.36 -12.27 -2.05
N ALA A 179 0.71 -11.10 -2.61
CA ALA A 179 2.10 -10.72 -2.82
C ALA A 179 2.77 -10.22 -1.53
N GLU A 180 4.06 -10.49 -1.39
CA GLU A 180 4.82 -10.18 -0.18
C GLU A 180 6.15 -9.48 -0.47
N ALA A 181 6.57 -8.61 0.45
CA ALA A 181 7.93 -8.07 0.48
C ALA A 181 8.55 -8.27 1.87
N GLY A 182 9.73 -8.86 1.91
CA GLY A 182 10.47 -9.14 3.13
C GLY A 182 11.01 -7.88 3.82
N CYS A 183 11.41 -8.02 5.09
CA CYS A 183 11.85 -6.91 5.92
C CYS A 183 12.95 -6.06 5.26
N ASN A 184 12.86 -4.73 5.43
CA ASN A 184 13.77 -3.74 4.85
C ASN A 184 13.95 -3.80 3.32
N ALA A 185 13.03 -4.44 2.59
CA ALA A 185 13.01 -4.32 1.14
C ALA A 185 12.57 -2.91 0.73
N VAL A 186 13.12 -2.41 -0.37
CA VAL A 186 12.69 -1.16 -1.02
C VAL A 186 12.09 -1.52 -2.37
N LEU A 187 10.80 -1.24 -2.53
CA LEU A 187 10.13 -1.35 -3.81
C LEU A 187 10.25 0.00 -4.52
N GLN A 188 10.96 0.01 -5.64
CA GLN A 188 11.24 1.21 -6.44
C GLN A 188 9.96 1.69 -7.16
N PRO A 189 9.90 2.98 -7.58
CA PRO A 189 8.74 3.51 -8.29
C PRO A 189 8.34 2.67 -9.50
N GLY A 190 7.07 2.28 -9.56
CA GLY A 190 6.48 1.46 -10.62
C GLY A 190 6.76 -0.04 -10.52
N SER A 191 7.19 -0.54 -9.36
CA SER A 191 7.39 -1.99 -9.15
C SER A 191 6.06 -2.73 -9.16
N ILE A 192 6.03 -3.89 -9.80
CA ILE A 192 4.88 -4.79 -9.88
C ILE A 192 5.27 -6.14 -9.31
N LEU A 193 4.54 -6.59 -8.31
CA LEU A 193 4.65 -7.93 -7.74
C LEU A 193 3.35 -8.65 -8.06
N MET A 194 3.40 -9.71 -8.88
CA MET A 194 2.21 -10.48 -9.25
C MET A 194 1.75 -11.41 -8.13
N LYS A 195 0.60 -12.08 -8.33
CA LYS A 195 -0.06 -12.85 -7.27
C LYS A 195 0.91 -13.87 -6.65
N ARG A 196 0.91 -14.00 -5.32
CA ARG A 196 1.78 -14.92 -4.56
C ARG A 196 3.29 -14.76 -4.83
N SER A 197 3.74 -13.60 -5.33
CA SER A 197 5.16 -13.34 -5.54
C SER A 197 5.82 -12.75 -4.30
N ILE A 198 7.12 -13.01 -4.11
CA ILE A 198 7.85 -12.60 -2.90
C ILE A 198 9.16 -11.90 -3.25
N VAL A 199 9.31 -10.65 -2.82
CA VAL A 199 10.62 -9.98 -2.76
C VAL A 199 11.28 -10.33 -1.43
N LEU A 200 12.47 -10.92 -1.44
CA LEU A 200 13.17 -11.28 -0.20
C LEU A 200 13.65 -10.04 0.58
N SER A 201 13.95 -10.25 1.86
CA SER A 201 14.39 -9.20 2.76
C SER A 201 15.64 -8.47 2.26
N CYS A 202 15.75 -7.18 2.60
CA CYS A 202 16.87 -6.30 2.25
C CYS A 202 17.12 -6.11 0.75
N MET A 203 16.15 -6.42 -0.11
CA MET A 203 16.26 -6.22 -1.56
C MET A 203 15.82 -4.80 -1.95
N ALA A 204 16.57 -4.16 -2.85
CA ALA A 204 16.08 -3.02 -3.63
C ALA A 204 15.51 -3.54 -4.95
N PHE A 205 14.19 -3.73 -5.03
CA PHE A 205 13.53 -4.32 -6.19
C PHE A 205 12.96 -3.25 -7.13
N LYS A 206 13.10 -3.46 -8.44
CA LYS A 206 12.48 -2.67 -9.50
C LYS A 206 12.07 -3.57 -10.65
N GLY A 207 10.87 -3.33 -11.17
CA GLY A 207 10.38 -3.96 -12.39
C GLY A 207 9.17 -4.83 -12.10
N TYR A 208 9.09 -5.95 -12.80
CA TYR A 208 7.99 -6.90 -12.73
C TYR A 208 8.49 -8.22 -12.15
N LEU A 209 7.75 -8.77 -11.19
CA LEU A 209 7.99 -10.08 -10.61
C LEU A 209 6.82 -11.01 -10.92
N GLU A 210 7.10 -12.14 -11.55
CA GLU A 210 6.12 -13.10 -12.04
C GLU A 210 5.31 -13.75 -10.91
N GLU A 211 4.10 -14.22 -11.25
CA GLU A 211 3.24 -14.94 -10.32
C GLU A 211 3.94 -16.19 -9.78
N ASN A 212 3.76 -16.49 -8.48
CA ASN A 212 4.37 -17.66 -7.83
C ASN A 212 5.90 -17.70 -7.85
N THR A 213 6.56 -16.55 -7.92
CA THR A 213 8.02 -16.50 -7.91
C THR A 213 8.56 -15.75 -6.71
N MET A 214 9.83 -15.99 -6.40
CA MET A 214 10.55 -15.28 -5.36
C MET A 214 11.82 -14.68 -5.96
N VAL A 215 12.16 -13.45 -5.58
CA VAL A 215 13.39 -12.79 -6.00
C VAL A 215 14.22 -12.38 -4.79
N GLY A 216 15.50 -12.71 -4.82
CA GLY A 216 16.47 -12.25 -3.85
C GLY A 216 17.88 -12.69 -4.17
N GLU A 217 18.84 -12.13 -3.45
CA GLU A 217 20.24 -12.49 -3.61
C GLU A 217 20.60 -13.77 -2.85
N LYS A 218 21.42 -14.61 -3.48
CA LYS A 218 22.12 -15.68 -2.78
C LYS A 218 23.38 -15.10 -2.13
N LEU A 219 23.24 -14.56 -0.92
CA LEU A 219 24.35 -13.96 -0.19
C LEU A 219 25.41 -15.00 0.19
N GLN A 220 26.66 -14.78 -0.25
CA GLN A 220 27.82 -15.50 0.27
C GLN A 220 28.46 -14.69 1.40
N LEU A 221 28.34 -15.20 2.63
CA LEU A 221 28.90 -14.53 3.81
C LEU A 221 30.42 -14.71 3.86
N LYS A 222 31.16 -13.59 3.81
CA LYS A 222 32.61 -13.59 4.08
C LYS A 222 32.84 -13.41 5.57
N LYS A 223 33.43 -14.42 6.22
CA LYS A 223 33.88 -14.32 7.62
C LYS A 223 35.27 -13.69 7.64
N MET A 224 35.47 -12.67 8.47
CA MET A 224 36.76 -12.01 8.66
C MET A 224 37.06 -11.89 10.16
N PRO A 225 38.32 -12.07 10.59
CA PRO A 225 38.69 -11.84 11.97
C PRO A 225 38.47 -10.37 12.34
N ARG A 226 37.97 -10.12 13.55
CA ARG A 226 37.85 -8.79 14.13
C ARG A 226 39.20 -8.41 14.74
N PHE A 227 39.91 -7.47 14.12
CA PHE A 227 41.18 -6.97 14.68
C PHE A 227 40.92 -5.90 15.75
N GLY A 228 41.76 -5.86 16.78
CA GLY A 228 41.76 -4.80 17.79
C GLY A 228 40.90 -5.04 19.05
N PHE A 229 40.72 -6.29 19.45
CA PHE A 229 40.18 -6.69 20.76
C PHE A 229 41.12 -7.70 21.41
#